data_AF-A0A2T0L2A2-F1
#
_entry.id   AF-A0A2T0L2A2-F1
#
_cell.length_a   1.000
_cell.length_b   1.000
_cell.length_c   1.000
_cell.angle_alpha   90.00
_cell.angle_beta   90.00
_cell.angle_gamma   90.00
#
_symmetry.space_group_name_H-M   'P 1'
#
loop_
_entity.id
_entity.type
_entity.pdbx_description
1 polymer ?
#
loop_
_entity_poly.entity_id
_entity_poly.type
_entity_poly.pdbx_seq_one_letter_code
_entity_poly.pdbx_strand_id
1 'polypeptide(L)' 'LLYVTALEDYTRREPLPWAELFAARGRALAHVLQAPADEAVRCELGRVRTVLLQAGFTHYLAAVDGALAA' A
#
# COMPACT_ATOMS: atom_id res chain seq x y z
N LEU A 1 -7.15 -3.47 9.48
CA LEU A 1 -5.68 -3.31 9.43
C LEU A 1 -4.89 -4.39 10.20
N LEU A 2 -5.56 -5.39 10.82
CA LEU A 2 -4.93 -6.45 11.64
C LEU A 2 -3.67 -7.07 11.03
N TYR A 3 -3.73 -7.50 9.76
CA TYR A 3 -2.59 -8.15 9.10
C TYR A 3 -1.43 -7.21 8.82
N VAL A 4 -1.69 -5.92 8.59
CA VAL A 4 -0.63 -4.92 8.43
C VAL A 4 0.12 -4.76 9.75
N THR A 5 -0.62 -4.58 10.85
CA THR A 5 -0.03 -4.47 12.19
C THR A 5 0.77 -5.72 12.56
N ALA A 6 0.22 -6.91 12.28
CA ALA A 6 0.94 -8.16 12.55
C ALA A 6 2.25 -8.29 11.74
N LEU A 7 2.26 -7.85 10.47
CA LEU A 7 3.46 -7.84 9.64
C LEU A 7 4.52 -6.86 10.18
N GLU A 8 4.10 -5.65 10.53
CA GLU A 8 5.01 -4.63 11.08
C GLU A 8 5.61 -5.06 12.42
N ASP A 9 4.80 -5.69 13.27
CA ASP A 9 5.26 -6.23 14.55
C ASP A 9 6.27 -7.36 14.34
N TYR A 10 6.02 -8.23 13.36
CA TYR A 10 6.92 -9.31 12.99
C TYR A 10 8.28 -8.79 12.48
N THR A 11 8.27 -7.76 11.62
CA THR A 11 9.51 -7.19 11.06
C THR A 11 10.13 -6.09 11.94
N ARG A 12 9.59 -5.82 13.12
CA ARG A 12 10.05 -4.71 13.99
C ARG A 12 11.54 -4.80 14.34
N ARG A 13 12.05 -6.01 14.54
CA ARG A 13 13.45 -6.25 14.92
C ARG A 13 14.42 -6.10 13.75
N GLU A 14 13.94 -6.36 12.54
CA GLU A 14 14.71 -6.28 11.30
C GLU A 14 13.79 -5.77 10.19
N PRO A 15 13.72 -4.44 10.00
CA PRO A 15 12.84 -3.85 8.99
C PRO A 15 13.21 -4.32 7.59
N LEU A 16 12.21 -4.80 6.86
CA LEU A 16 12.38 -5.27 5.48
C LEU A 16 11.66 -4.31 4.54
N PRO A 17 12.34 -3.72 3.53
CA PRO A 17 11.73 -2.74 2.63
C PRO A 17 10.47 -3.26 1.91
N TRP A 18 10.44 -4.55 1.57
CA TRP A 18 9.24 -5.14 0.97
C TRP A 18 8.07 -5.16 1.98
N ALA A 19 8.30 -5.47 3.25
CA ALA A 19 7.25 -5.56 4.25
C ALA A 19 6.62 -4.18 4.51
N GLU A 20 7.44 -3.13 4.58
CA GLU A 20 6.98 -1.74 4.69
C GLU A 20 6.13 -1.33 3.48
N LEU A 21 6.57 -1.68 2.26
CA LEU A 21 5.83 -1.41 1.03
C LEU A 21 4.44 -2.08 1.05
N PHE A 22 4.37 -3.36 1.44
CA PHE A 22 3.09 -4.08 1.49
C PHE A 22 2.19 -3.62 2.64
N ALA A 23 2.76 -3.19 3.77
CA ALA A 23 2.04 -2.52 4.85
C ALA A 23 1.42 -1.19 4.39
N ALA A 24 2.20 -0.34 3.71
CA ALA A 24 1.74 0.92 3.13
C ALA A 24 0.63 0.69 2.09
N ARG A 25 0.82 -0.29 1.19
CA ARG A 25 -0.20 -0.71 0.22
C ARG A 25 -1.51 -1.11 0.89
N GLY A 26 -1.43 -1.97 1.91
CA GLY A 26 -2.61 -2.44 2.63
C GLY A 26 -3.38 -1.32 3.31
N ARG A 27 -2.68 -0.37 3.95
CA ARG A 27 -3.29 0.81 4.56
C ARG A 27 -3.95 1.73 3.53
N ALA A 28 -3.23 2.06 2.46
CA ALA A 28 -3.74 2.97 1.43
C ALA A 28 -5.01 2.42 0.78
N LEU A 29 -5.03 1.14 0.40
CA LEU A 29 -6.22 0.50 -0.17
C LEU A 29 -7.40 0.47 0.81
N ALA A 30 -7.15 0.18 2.08
CA ALA A 30 -8.19 0.19 3.10
C ALA A 30 -8.77 1.61 3.32
N HIS A 31 -7.93 2.64 3.27
CA HIS A 31 -8.37 4.03 3.39
C HIS A 31 -9.19 4.50 2.19
N VAL A 32 -8.83 4.13 0.95
CA VAL A 32 -9.65 4.46 -0.24
C VAL A 32 -11.07 3.92 -0.10
N LEU A 33 -11.23 2.70 0.44
CA LEU A 33 -12.57 2.13 0.66
C LEU A 33 -13.41 2.89 1.71
N GLN A 34 -12.76 3.60 2.65
CA GLN A 34 -13.43 4.36 3.71
C GLN A 34 -13.69 5.80 3.30
N ALA A 35 -12.79 6.41 2.53
CA ALA A 35 -12.83 7.81 2.12
C ALA A 35 -12.28 7.97 0.67
N PRO A 36 -13.05 7.58 -0.35
CA PRO A 36 -12.57 7.53 -1.74
C PRO A 36 -12.21 8.90 -2.35
N ALA A 37 -12.73 9.99 -1.79
CA ALA A 37 -12.47 11.36 -2.24
C ALA A 37 -11.31 12.07 -1.51
N ASP A 38 -10.59 11.37 -0.63
CA ASP A 38 -9.45 11.95 0.08
C ASP A 38 -8.19 12.00 -0.81
N GLU A 39 -7.82 13.21 -1.22
CA GLU A 39 -6.67 13.46 -2.09
C GLU A 39 -5.33 13.03 -1.46
N ALA A 40 -5.19 13.12 -0.14
CA ALA A 40 -3.97 12.68 0.54
C ALA A 40 -3.82 11.16 0.42
N VAL A 41 -4.93 10.42 0.50
CA VAL A 41 -4.96 8.97 0.30
C VAL A 41 -4.65 8.62 -1.16
N ARG A 42 -5.19 9.36 -2.13
CA ARG A 42 -4.87 9.16 -3.57
C ARG A 42 -3.38 9.38 -3.86
N CYS A 43 -2.79 10.42 -3.27
CA CYS A 43 -1.36 10.71 -3.38
C CYS A 43 -0.49 9.60 -2.75
N GLU A 44 -0.84 9.08 -1.58
CA GLU A 44 -0.14 7.93 -0.96
C GLU A 44 -0.24 6.69 -1.85
N LEU A 45 -1.44 6.41 -2.39
CA LEU A 45 -1.65 5.26 -3.27
C LEU A 45 -0.84 5.37 -4.58
N GLY A 46 -0.70 6.58 -5.13
CA GLY A 46 0.17 6.87 -6.27
C GLY A 46 1.66 6.67 -5.97
N ARG A 47 2.11 7.00 -4.75
CA ARG A 47 3.48 6.70 -4.30
C ARG A 47 3.71 5.20 -4.18
N VAL A 48 2.79 4.47 -3.55
CA VAL A 48 2.86 3.00 -3.45
C VAL A 48 2.92 2.35 -4.85
N ARG A 49 2.08 2.81 -5.78
CA ARG A 49 2.09 2.36 -7.18
C ARG A 49 3.47 2.50 -7.82
N THR A 50 4.09 3.68 -7.65
CA THR A 50 5.41 3.99 -8.21
C THR A 50 6.48 3.06 -7.66
N VAL A 51 6.49 2.84 -6.33
CA VAL A 51 7.47 1.96 -5.68
C VAL A 51 7.27 0.49 -6.10
N LEU A 52 6.02 0.02 -6.20
CA LEU A 52 5.72 -1.32 -6.71
C LEU A 52 6.26 -1.53 -8.13
N LEU A 53 6.06 -0.54 -9.01
CA LEU A 53 6.55 -0.60 -10.38
C LEU A 53 8.08 -0.63 -10.42
N GLN A 54 8.75 0.25 -9.67
CA GLN A 54 10.21 0.32 -9.61
C GLN A 54 10.83 -0.97 -9.04
N ALA A 55 10.18 -1.61 -8.07
CA ALA A 55 10.62 -2.85 -7.47
C ALA A 55 10.24 -4.12 -8.28
N GLY A 56 9.56 -3.97 -9.43
CA GLY A 56 9.16 -5.10 -10.29
C GLY A 56 7.95 -5.90 -9.79
N PHE A 57 7.21 -5.41 -8.81
CA PHE A 57 6.04 -6.07 -8.21
C PHE A 57 4.76 -5.86 -9.06
N THR A 58 4.85 -6.11 -10.37
CA THR A 58 3.82 -5.76 -11.35
C THR A 58 2.47 -6.44 -11.10
N HIS A 59 2.46 -7.67 -10.58
CA HIS A 59 1.22 -8.40 -10.27
C HIS A 59 0.33 -7.69 -9.23
N TYR A 60 0.93 -6.87 -8.36
CA TYR A 60 0.22 -6.21 -7.26
C TYR A 60 -0.35 -4.83 -7.65
N LEU A 61 -0.07 -4.36 -8.87
CA LEU A 61 -0.52 -3.07 -9.39
C LEU A 61 -2.02 -3.04 -9.68
N ALA A 62 -2.62 -4.16 -10.12
CA ALA A 62 -4.02 -4.17 -10.58
C ALA A 62 -5.01 -3.62 -9.55
N ALA A 63 -4.86 -3.99 -8.28
CA ALA A 63 -5.73 -3.47 -7.21
C ALA A 63 -5.46 -1.99 -6.90
N VAL A 64 -4.23 -1.53 -7.07
CA VAL A 64 -3.81 -0.13 -6.84
C VAL A 64 -4.34 0.76 -7.96
N ASP A 65 -4.20 0.31 -9.22
CA ASP A 65 -4.73 0.99 -10.39
C ASP A 65 -6.26 1.09 -10.33
N GLY A 66 -6.94 0.00 -9.95
CA GLY A 66 -8.39 0.00 -9.78
C GLY A 66 -8.86 1.00 -8.71
N ALA A 67 -8.13 1.09 -7.59
CA ALA A 67 -8.45 2.05 -6.53
C ALA A 67 -8.13 3.52 -6.91
N LEU A 68 -7.16 3.77 -7.79
CA LEU A 68 -6.88 5.12 -8.31
C LEU A 68 -7.88 5.58 -9.38
N ALA A 69 -8.48 4.65 -10.11
CA ALA A 69 -9.47 4.93 -11.15
C ALA A 69 -10.90 5.13 -10.62
N ALA A 70 -11.16 4.74 -9.36
CA ALA A 70 -12.40 4.99 -8.64
C ALA A 70 -12.49 6.45 -8.16
#